data_AF-J6ETY6-F1
#
_entry.id   AF-J6ETY6-F1
#
_cell.length_a   1.000
_cell.length_b   1.000
_cell.length_c   1.000
_cell.angle_alpha   90.00
_cell.angle_beta   90.00
_cell.angle_gamma   90.00
#
_symmetry.space_group_name_H-M   'P 1'
#
loop_
_entity.id
_entity.type
_entity.pdbx_description
1 polymer ?
#
loop_
_entity_poly.entity_id
_entity_poly.type
_entity_poly.pdbx_seq_one_letter_code
_entity_poly.pdbx_strand_id
1 'polypeptide(L)'
;MPSTRRREEKSAAPSPSPARALRALSAASETSVTSGAHVPDSVEETDEEHVEEDEHTEEHDEESAEQEDPEEQEGDKRKPTLQERQAKLKELRLRMVTANRKDLVEDHQKSKVTAKELQRLEKQRKLAQTLRLKADAEENGVDLERKKAWEWSIEQNEQWEKKQAQKDGNEDGSFSNYQDHAWRRYNKNLRTTKPDLIAYNKQKESALGLAPGTLVPAGATNDSLAAAGSSKSGLSGAEDLYRNSETMSYGDHKPSDDAVDRVMSKINKDVTNRRRKKDSDDESGDVTYINKRNKVFNKKVARYFDKYTKDIRANLERGTAL
;
A
#
# COMPACT_ATOMS: atom_id res chain seq x y z
N MET A 1 3.46 -47.57 -33.26
CA MET A 1 3.40 -46.87 -34.56
C MET A 1 2.29 -45.82 -34.52
N PRO A 2 2.54 -44.61 -34.01
CA PRO A 2 1.53 -43.55 -34.02
C PRO A 2 1.68 -42.65 -35.25
N SER A 3 0.53 -42.39 -35.87
CA SER A 3 0.31 -41.65 -37.11
C SER A 3 0.60 -40.15 -36.96
N THR A 4 1.34 -39.62 -37.92
CA THR A 4 1.64 -38.19 -38.09
C THR A 4 0.42 -37.44 -38.62
N ARG A 5 -0.03 -36.40 -37.92
CA ARG A 5 -0.91 -35.36 -38.49
C ARG A 5 -0.22 -34.01 -38.40
N ARG A 6 -0.07 -33.41 -39.58
CA ARG A 6 0.57 -32.11 -39.82
C ARG A 6 -0.29 -30.96 -39.30
N ARG A 7 0.45 -29.96 -38.84
CA ARG A 7 0.15 -28.58 -38.47
C ARG A 7 -0.63 -27.83 -39.56
N GLU A 8 -1.73 -27.18 -39.18
CA GLU A 8 -2.29 -26.04 -39.91
C GLU A 8 -2.17 -24.79 -39.03
N GLU A 9 -1.47 -23.79 -39.54
CA GLU A 9 -1.36 -22.45 -38.98
C GLU A 9 -2.53 -21.61 -39.49
N LYS A 10 -3.30 -21.00 -38.58
CA LYS A 10 -4.30 -19.97 -38.92
C LYS A 10 -3.93 -18.66 -38.24
N SER A 11 -3.30 -17.80 -39.03
CA SER A 11 -3.14 -16.37 -38.82
C SER A 11 -4.36 -15.63 -39.36
N ALA A 12 -5.04 -14.85 -38.50
CA ALA A 12 -5.84 -13.67 -38.91
C ALA A 12 -6.31 -12.92 -37.66
N ALA A 13 -5.74 -11.74 -37.42
CA ALA A 13 -6.21 -10.77 -36.43
C ALA A 13 -7.49 -10.06 -36.91
N PRO A 14 -8.40 -9.64 -36.00
CA PRO A 14 -9.56 -8.83 -36.36
C PRO A 14 -9.22 -7.33 -36.48
N SER A 15 -9.75 -6.70 -37.53
CA SER A 15 -9.65 -5.27 -37.83
C SER A 15 -10.51 -4.39 -36.90
N PRO A 16 -10.06 -3.16 -36.55
CA PRO A 16 -10.90 -2.17 -35.90
C PRO A 16 -11.60 -1.25 -36.92
N SER A 17 -12.94 -1.18 -36.84
CA SER A 17 -13.76 -0.25 -37.64
C SER A 17 -13.64 1.20 -37.15
N PRO A 18 -13.80 2.20 -38.04
CA PRO A 18 -13.57 3.62 -37.73
C PRO A 18 -14.85 4.40 -37.39
N ALA A 19 -14.62 5.56 -36.76
CA ALA A 19 -15.44 6.77 -36.74
C ALA A 19 -16.75 6.80 -35.92
N ARG A 20 -16.72 7.61 -34.84
CA ARG A 20 -17.91 8.36 -34.41
C ARG A 20 -17.53 9.75 -33.88
N ALA A 21 -17.78 10.72 -34.76
CA ALA A 21 -18.31 12.07 -34.55
C ALA A 21 -17.78 12.92 -33.39
N LEU A 22 -17.04 13.96 -33.80
CA LEU A 22 -16.84 15.25 -33.16
C LEU A 22 -18.18 15.87 -32.71
N ARG A 23 -18.24 16.40 -31.48
CA ARG A 23 -19.24 17.40 -31.11
C ARG A 23 -18.54 18.63 -30.54
N ALA A 24 -19.00 19.77 -31.06
CA ALA A 24 -18.38 21.06 -31.09
C ALA A 24 -18.30 21.80 -29.74
N LEU A 25 -17.37 22.75 -29.74
CA LEU A 25 -17.17 23.84 -28.79
C LEU A 25 -18.40 24.76 -28.68
N SER A 26 -18.65 25.26 -27.47
CA SER A 26 -19.28 26.56 -27.26
C SER A 26 -18.55 27.32 -26.15
N ALA A 27 -18.14 28.54 -26.48
CA ALA A 27 -17.32 29.46 -25.70
C ALA A 27 -18.14 30.38 -24.77
N ALA A 28 -17.40 31.14 -23.95
CA ALA A 28 -17.75 32.22 -23.02
C ALA A 28 -18.32 31.75 -21.66
N SER A 29 -17.84 32.21 -20.49
CA SER A 29 -17.41 33.56 -20.14
C SER A 29 -16.29 33.62 -19.09
N GLU A 30 -15.49 34.68 -19.21
CA GLU A 30 -14.42 35.15 -18.34
C GLU A 30 -14.91 35.55 -16.93
N THR A 31 -14.14 35.24 -15.89
CA THR A 31 -13.85 36.15 -14.76
C THR A 31 -12.52 35.76 -14.12
N SER A 32 -11.56 36.66 -14.22
CA SER A 32 -10.24 36.63 -13.58
C SER A 32 -10.31 37.14 -12.14
N VAL A 33 -9.80 36.37 -11.16
CA VAL A 33 -9.16 36.92 -9.95
C VAL A 33 -7.98 36.04 -9.58
N THR A 34 -6.82 36.68 -9.54
CA THR A 34 -5.48 36.17 -9.23
C THR A 34 -5.15 36.36 -7.76
N SER A 35 -4.54 35.35 -7.12
CA SER A 35 -3.55 35.38 -6.01
C SER A 35 -3.79 34.16 -5.10
N GLY A 36 -2.84 33.33 -4.68
CA GLY A 36 -1.39 33.31 -4.84
C GLY A 36 -0.82 32.10 -4.06
N ALA A 37 0.42 31.76 -4.40
CA ALA A 37 1.41 31.02 -3.61
C ALA A 37 1.10 29.56 -3.17
N HIS A 38 1.68 28.64 -3.94
CA HIS A 38 2.09 27.30 -3.54
C HIS A 38 3.60 27.31 -3.31
N VAL A 39 4.08 26.90 -2.13
CA VAL A 39 5.43 26.32 -1.96
C VAL A 39 5.31 25.15 -0.98
N PRO A 40 5.84 23.96 -1.35
CA PRO A 40 5.75 22.72 -0.59
C PRO A 40 6.84 22.60 0.49
N ASP A 41 6.44 21.84 1.51
CA ASP A 41 7.17 21.37 2.68
C ASP A 41 8.43 20.55 2.30
N SER A 42 9.55 20.92 2.91
CA SER A 42 10.88 20.36 2.71
C SER A 42 11.17 19.47 3.90
N VAL A 43 11.24 18.16 3.68
CA VAL A 43 11.65 17.18 4.69
C VAL A 43 13.13 16.89 4.45
N GLU A 44 13.99 17.53 5.24
CA GLU A 44 15.35 17.05 5.51
C GLU A 44 15.21 15.91 6.54
N GLU A 45 15.64 14.71 6.16
CA GLU A 45 15.99 13.65 7.10
C GLU A 45 17.45 13.31 6.84
N THR A 46 18.28 13.74 7.80
CA THR A 46 19.64 13.31 8.04
C THR A 46 19.62 11.86 8.52
N ASP A 47 20.32 10.97 7.83
CA ASP A 47 20.73 9.70 8.40
C ASP A 47 22.23 9.48 8.17
N GLU A 48 22.85 9.11 9.27
CA GLU A 48 24.29 9.02 9.50
C GLU A 48 24.91 7.84 8.74
N GLU A 49 26.13 8.07 8.25
CA GLU A 49 26.97 7.09 7.58
C GLU A 49 27.33 5.93 8.53
N HIS A 50 26.95 4.71 8.14
CA HIS A 50 27.59 3.48 8.61
C HIS A 50 28.30 2.83 7.41
N VAL A 51 29.62 2.91 7.43
CA VAL A 51 30.52 2.28 6.47
C VAL A 51 30.68 0.82 6.89
N GLU A 52 30.09 -0.09 6.11
CA GLU A 52 30.60 -1.46 6.04
C GLU A 52 31.30 -1.64 4.69
N GLU A 53 32.61 -1.88 4.78
CA GLU A 53 33.48 -2.30 3.70
C GLU A 53 33.13 -3.75 3.35
N ASP A 54 32.52 -3.97 2.18
CA ASP A 54 32.51 -5.29 1.55
C ASP A 54 33.49 -5.30 0.38
N GLU A 55 34.65 -5.86 0.67
CA GLU A 55 35.71 -6.24 -0.23
C GLU A 55 35.26 -7.49 -1.00
N HIS A 56 34.82 -7.34 -2.26
CA HIS A 56 34.70 -8.48 -3.17
C HIS A 56 35.80 -8.43 -4.22
N THR A 57 36.87 -9.12 -3.86
CA THR A 57 37.87 -9.71 -4.74
C THR A 57 37.20 -10.86 -5.51
N GLU A 58 37.31 -10.84 -6.83
CA GLU A 58 37.35 -12.00 -7.74
C GLU A 58 37.72 -11.42 -9.11
N GLU A 59 39.00 -11.48 -9.49
CA GLU A 59 39.56 -12.56 -10.30
C GLU A 59 38.68 -12.87 -11.52
N HIS A 60 38.92 -12.11 -12.59
CA HIS A 60 38.56 -12.54 -13.93
C HIS A 60 39.83 -12.98 -14.66
N ASP A 61 39.94 -14.30 -14.72
CA ASP A 61 40.81 -15.06 -15.61
C ASP A 61 40.75 -14.54 -17.05
N GLU A 62 41.94 -14.52 -17.64
CA GLU A 62 42.18 -14.29 -19.05
C GLU A 62 41.55 -15.41 -19.88
N GLU A 63 40.55 -15.07 -20.68
CA GLU A 63 40.31 -15.79 -21.93
C GLU A 63 39.99 -14.75 -23.02
N SER A 64 41.06 -14.10 -23.49
CA SER A 64 41.02 -13.33 -24.74
C SER A 64 40.87 -14.31 -25.89
N ALA A 65 39.63 -14.46 -26.36
CA ALA A 65 39.36 -15.05 -27.65
C ALA A 65 40.06 -14.21 -28.72
N GLU A 66 41.07 -14.81 -29.32
CA GLU A 66 41.76 -14.38 -30.53
C GLU A 66 40.71 -13.96 -31.57
N GLN A 67 40.63 -12.65 -31.80
CA GLN A 67 40.05 -12.12 -33.01
C GLN A 67 41.17 -11.43 -33.77
N GLU A 68 41.66 -12.22 -34.72
CA GLU A 68 42.66 -11.94 -35.73
C GLU A 68 42.68 -10.47 -36.16
N ASP A 69 43.84 -9.84 -35.98
CA ASP A 69 44.20 -8.60 -36.65
C ASP A 69 43.99 -8.77 -38.16
N PRO A 70 43.15 -7.96 -38.83
CA PRO A 70 43.30 -7.79 -40.26
C PRO A 70 44.56 -6.93 -40.45
N GLU A 71 45.61 -7.62 -40.86
CA GLU A 71 46.76 -7.16 -41.64
C GLU A 71 46.87 -5.63 -41.77
N GLU A 72 47.95 -5.09 -41.19
CA GLU A 72 48.53 -3.82 -41.58
C GLU A 72 48.71 -3.77 -43.11
N GLN A 73 47.72 -3.21 -43.81
CA GLN A 73 47.98 -2.64 -45.12
C GLN A 73 48.71 -1.32 -44.90
N GLU A 74 50.01 -1.34 -45.19
CA GLU A 74 50.79 -0.15 -45.52
C GLU A 74 49.98 0.72 -46.49
N GLY A 75 49.46 1.82 -45.95
CA GLY A 75 48.50 2.67 -46.64
C GLY A 75 48.65 4.13 -46.23
N ASP A 76 49.88 4.62 -46.31
CA ASP A 76 50.24 6.04 -46.42
C ASP A 76 49.92 6.91 -45.18
N LYS A 77 50.94 7.59 -44.64
CA LYS A 77 50.76 8.68 -43.68
C LYS A 77 50.12 9.91 -44.38
N ARG A 78 48.99 9.72 -45.07
CA ARG A 78 48.13 10.80 -45.53
C ARG A 78 47.43 11.33 -44.29
N LYS A 79 47.79 12.55 -43.91
CA LYS A 79 46.96 13.36 -43.03
C LYS A 79 45.53 13.25 -43.58
N PRO A 80 44.54 12.81 -42.79
CA PRO A 80 43.18 12.58 -43.28
C PRO A 80 42.76 13.83 -44.04
N THR A 81 42.26 13.63 -45.26
CA THR A 81 41.88 14.76 -46.10
C THR A 81 40.89 15.61 -45.32
N LEU A 82 40.89 16.94 -45.52
CA LEU A 82 40.04 17.86 -44.77
C LEU A 82 38.56 17.38 -44.77
N GLN A 83 38.14 16.74 -45.85
CA GLN A 83 36.81 16.19 -46.05
C GLN A 83 36.53 14.96 -45.17
N GLU A 84 37.46 14.00 -45.06
CA GLU A 84 37.34 12.83 -44.17
C GLU A 84 37.34 13.26 -42.69
N ARG A 85 38.17 14.24 -42.34
CA ARG A 85 38.18 14.82 -40.99
C ARG A 85 36.85 15.51 -40.67
N GLN A 86 36.26 16.21 -41.64
CA GLN A 86 34.94 16.82 -41.51
C GLN A 86 33.81 15.78 -41.43
N ALA A 87 33.88 14.68 -42.17
CA ALA A 87 32.89 13.61 -42.13
C ALA A 87 32.89 12.90 -40.77
N LYS A 88 34.07 12.51 -40.27
CA LYS A 88 34.22 11.90 -38.93
C LYS A 88 33.78 12.84 -37.81
N LEU A 89 34.01 14.14 -37.96
CA LEU A 89 33.55 15.15 -36.99
C LEU A 89 32.03 15.35 -37.05
N LYS A 90 31.41 15.29 -38.24
CA LYS A 90 29.95 15.29 -38.38
C LYS A 90 29.32 14.04 -37.75
N GLU A 91 29.91 12.87 -37.95
CA GLU A 91 29.47 11.63 -37.31
C GLU A 91 29.55 11.71 -35.79
N LEU A 92 30.66 12.23 -35.26
CA LEU A 92 30.83 12.44 -33.82
C LEU A 92 29.81 13.45 -33.28
N ARG A 93 29.53 14.54 -34.02
CA ARG A 93 28.48 15.51 -33.65
C ARG A 93 27.10 14.88 -33.65
N LEU A 94 26.77 14.06 -34.65
CA LEU A 94 25.50 13.33 -34.69
C LEU A 94 25.39 12.34 -33.53
N ARG A 95 26.47 11.64 -33.19
CA ARG A 95 26.53 10.74 -32.03
C ARG A 95 26.36 11.49 -30.71
N MET A 96 26.98 12.66 -30.55
CA MET A 96 26.82 13.50 -29.36
C MET A 96 25.41 14.08 -29.25
N VAL A 97 24.83 14.55 -30.35
CA VAL A 97 23.46 15.09 -30.37
C VAL A 97 22.43 13.99 -30.06
N THR A 98 22.63 12.77 -30.57
CA THR A 98 21.74 11.65 -30.29
C THR A 98 21.88 11.12 -28.86
N ALA A 99 23.09 11.09 -28.29
CA ALA A 99 23.32 10.77 -26.88
C ALA A 99 22.65 11.79 -25.96
N ASN A 100 22.92 13.08 -26.15
CA ASN A 100 22.32 14.16 -25.36
C ASN A 100 20.79 14.17 -25.47
N ARG A 101 20.23 13.84 -26.65
CA ARG A 101 18.77 13.74 -26.82
C ARG A 101 18.18 12.57 -26.04
N LYS A 102 18.89 11.44 -25.92
CA LYS A 102 18.44 10.31 -25.10
C LYS A 102 18.43 10.70 -23.63
N ASP A 103 19.52 11.30 -23.15
CA ASP A 103 19.65 11.73 -21.76
C ASP A 103 18.56 12.73 -21.37
N LEU A 104 18.30 13.74 -22.22
CA LEU A 104 17.20 14.71 -22.01
C LEU A 104 15.82 14.05 -21.96
N VAL A 105 15.60 13.01 -22.78
CA VAL A 105 14.33 12.27 -22.80
C VAL A 105 14.22 11.39 -21.56
N GLU A 106 15.30 10.75 -21.13
CA GLU A 106 15.34 9.93 -19.91
C GLU A 106 15.11 10.78 -18.67
N ASP A 107 15.72 11.94 -18.56
CA ASP A 107 15.51 12.86 -17.41
C ASP A 107 14.08 13.40 -17.39
N HIS A 108 13.52 13.71 -18.56
CA HIS A 108 12.11 14.07 -18.70
C HIS A 108 11.16 12.91 -18.40
N GLN A 109 11.58 11.65 -18.60
CA GLN A 109 10.80 10.47 -18.20
C GLN A 109 10.92 10.19 -16.70
N LYS A 110 12.12 10.28 -16.13
CA LYS A 110 12.39 10.10 -14.69
C LYS A 110 11.64 11.14 -13.86
N SER A 111 11.62 12.40 -14.30
CA SER A 111 10.87 13.47 -13.63
C SER A 111 9.34 13.30 -13.68
N LYS A 112 8.81 12.53 -14.65
CA LYS A 112 7.38 12.22 -14.74
C LYS A 112 6.96 11.08 -13.85
N VAL A 113 7.89 10.22 -13.44
CA VAL A 113 7.58 9.02 -12.69
C VAL A 113 7.41 9.39 -11.22
N THR A 114 6.16 9.40 -10.77
CA THR A 114 5.81 9.65 -9.38
C THR A 114 6.12 8.43 -8.50
N ALA A 115 6.29 8.61 -7.18
CA ALA A 115 6.52 7.50 -6.24
C ALA A 115 5.45 6.40 -6.32
N LYS A 116 4.19 6.76 -6.58
CA LYS A 116 3.09 5.79 -6.78
C LYS A 116 3.24 4.99 -8.07
N GLU A 117 3.72 5.62 -9.13
CA GLU A 117 3.98 4.95 -10.40
C GLU A 117 5.20 4.03 -10.30
N LEU A 118 6.25 4.42 -9.56
CA LEU A 118 7.37 3.52 -9.24
C LEU A 118 6.88 2.26 -8.53
N GLN A 119 6.07 2.39 -7.49
CA GLN A 119 5.51 1.24 -6.77
C GLN A 119 4.62 0.37 -7.66
N ARG A 120 3.86 0.98 -8.59
CA ARG A 120 3.06 0.22 -9.57
C ARG A 120 3.95 -0.54 -10.55
N LEU A 121 4.97 0.11 -11.10
CA LEU A 121 5.93 -0.51 -12.02
C LEU A 121 6.72 -1.61 -11.34
N GLU A 122 7.13 -1.43 -10.09
CA GLU A 122 7.81 -2.45 -9.30
C GLU A 122 6.90 -3.67 -9.06
N LYS A 123 5.62 -3.47 -8.72
CA LYS A 123 4.64 -4.56 -8.63
C LYS A 123 4.48 -5.30 -9.96
N GLN A 124 4.42 -4.57 -11.08
CA GLN A 124 4.35 -5.17 -12.41
C GLN A 124 5.61 -5.96 -12.76
N ARG A 125 6.80 -5.43 -12.41
CA ARG A 125 8.09 -6.12 -12.59
C ARG A 125 8.18 -7.40 -11.76
N LYS A 126 7.83 -7.34 -10.46
CA LYS A 126 7.77 -8.52 -9.58
C LYS A 126 6.79 -9.56 -10.13
N LEU A 127 5.61 -9.13 -10.59
CA LEU A 127 4.63 -10.02 -11.22
C LEU A 127 5.23 -10.69 -12.47
N ALA A 128 5.83 -9.91 -13.37
CA ALA A 128 6.47 -10.44 -14.57
C ALA A 128 7.59 -11.43 -14.25
N GLN A 129 8.42 -11.14 -13.23
CA GLN A 129 9.46 -12.05 -12.75
C GLN A 129 8.86 -13.35 -12.21
N THR A 130 7.80 -13.28 -11.40
CA THR A 130 7.14 -14.49 -10.88
C THR A 130 6.51 -15.33 -11.98
N LEU A 131 5.94 -14.71 -13.01
CA LEU A 131 5.39 -15.41 -14.17
C LEU A 131 6.49 -16.05 -15.02
N ARG A 132 7.60 -15.34 -15.21
CA ARG A 132 8.78 -15.87 -15.91
C ARG A 132 9.34 -17.08 -15.16
N LEU A 133 9.61 -16.95 -13.86
CA LEU A 133 10.08 -18.06 -13.03
C LEU A 133 9.11 -19.24 -13.05
N LYS A 134 7.80 -19.00 -13.15
CA LYS A 134 6.79 -20.04 -13.30
C LYS A 134 6.88 -20.75 -14.64
N ALA A 135 7.01 -20.01 -15.75
CA ALA A 135 7.21 -20.59 -17.06
C ALA A 135 8.51 -21.41 -17.12
N ASP A 136 9.62 -20.86 -16.61
CA ASP A 136 10.91 -21.53 -16.56
C ASP A 136 10.84 -22.82 -15.71
N ALA A 137 10.05 -22.84 -14.64
CA ALA A 137 9.88 -24.01 -13.79
C ALA A 137 8.95 -25.07 -14.40
N GLU A 138 7.91 -24.67 -15.13
CA GLU A 138 7.06 -25.58 -15.91
C GLU A 138 7.86 -26.25 -17.04
N GLU A 139 8.75 -25.51 -17.71
CA GLU A 139 9.65 -26.04 -18.75
C GLU A 139 10.68 -27.03 -18.18
N ASN A 140 11.27 -26.71 -17.02
CA ASN A 140 12.23 -27.57 -16.35
C ASN A 140 11.60 -28.70 -15.52
N GLY A 141 10.26 -28.74 -15.40
CA GLY A 141 9.53 -29.73 -14.59
C GLY A 141 9.80 -29.64 -13.08
N VAL A 142 10.19 -28.47 -12.58
CA VAL A 142 10.49 -28.26 -11.16
C VAL A 142 9.34 -27.56 -10.44
N ASP A 143 9.00 -28.03 -9.25
CA ASP A 143 7.98 -27.42 -8.41
C ASP A 143 8.51 -26.14 -7.73
N LEU A 144 7.99 -24.98 -8.15
CA LEU A 144 8.36 -23.67 -7.59
C LEU A 144 8.00 -23.52 -6.12
N GLU A 145 6.85 -24.05 -5.71
CA GLU A 145 6.38 -23.87 -4.34
C GLU A 145 7.28 -24.65 -3.38
N ARG A 146 7.75 -25.82 -3.82
CA ARG A 146 8.76 -26.61 -3.10
C ARG A 146 10.09 -25.87 -2.98
N LYS A 147 10.61 -25.28 -4.06
CA LYS A 147 11.85 -24.47 -4.03
C LYS A 147 11.72 -23.29 -3.06
N LYS A 148 10.62 -22.54 -3.13
CA LYS A 148 10.34 -21.43 -2.21
C LYS A 148 10.20 -21.87 -0.76
N ALA A 149 9.62 -23.05 -0.51
CA ALA A 149 9.51 -23.60 0.82
C ALA A 149 10.88 -23.96 1.44
N TRP A 150 11.89 -24.26 0.61
CA TRP A 150 13.26 -24.50 1.08
C TRP A 150 14.00 -23.22 1.43
N GLU A 151 13.61 -22.09 0.83
CA GLU A 151 14.18 -20.77 1.13
C GLU A 151 13.70 -20.19 2.47
N TRP A 152 12.65 -20.77 3.07
CA TRP A 152 12.17 -20.34 4.39
C TRP A 152 13.12 -20.79 5.50
N SER A 153 13.77 -19.80 6.13
CA SER A 153 14.53 -20.01 7.35
C SER A 153 13.60 -20.35 8.53
N ILE A 154 14.12 -21.09 9.51
CA ILE A 154 13.38 -21.47 10.73
C ILE A 154 12.84 -20.22 11.45
N GLU A 155 13.64 -19.16 11.56
CA GLU A 155 13.24 -17.92 12.21
C GLU A 155 12.09 -17.22 11.47
N GLN A 156 12.10 -17.26 10.13
CA GLN A 156 11.03 -16.69 9.31
C GLN A 156 9.73 -17.49 9.50
N ASN A 157 9.82 -18.82 9.58
CA ASN A 157 8.68 -19.67 9.90
C ASN A 157 8.15 -19.40 11.31
N GLU A 158 9.01 -19.27 12.33
CA GLU A 158 8.58 -18.97 13.69
C GLU A 158 7.88 -17.59 13.79
N GLN A 159 8.43 -16.57 13.14
CA GLN A 159 7.78 -15.26 13.07
C GLN A 159 6.43 -15.33 12.33
N TRP A 160 6.36 -16.13 11.26
CA TRP A 160 5.14 -16.35 10.51
C TRP A 160 4.08 -17.08 11.35
N GLU A 161 4.46 -18.16 12.03
CA GLU A 161 3.60 -18.90 12.96
C GLU A 161 3.13 -18.02 14.10
N LYS A 162 4.02 -17.21 14.69
CA LYS A 162 3.66 -16.22 15.71
C LYS A 162 2.65 -15.20 15.19
N LYS A 163 2.80 -14.77 13.93
CA LYS A 163 1.86 -13.84 13.28
C LYS A 163 0.51 -14.52 12.99
N GLN A 164 0.50 -15.77 12.54
CA GLN A 164 -0.73 -16.54 12.36
C GLN A 164 -1.43 -16.78 13.69
N ALA A 165 -0.71 -17.24 14.72
CA ALA A 165 -1.27 -17.42 16.06
C ALA A 165 -1.85 -16.13 16.66
N GLN A 166 -1.18 -14.99 16.44
CA GLN A 166 -1.73 -13.68 16.82
C GLN A 166 -2.97 -13.33 16.00
N LYS A 167 -3.00 -13.64 14.70
CA LYS A 167 -4.16 -13.41 13.85
C LYS A 167 -5.33 -14.27 14.32
N ASP A 168 -5.13 -15.58 14.49
CA ASP A 168 -6.14 -16.53 14.95
C ASP A 168 -6.68 -16.16 16.34
N GLY A 169 -5.82 -15.70 17.25
CA GLY A 169 -6.26 -15.17 18.55
C GLY A 169 -7.05 -13.85 18.46
N ASN A 170 -6.79 -13.04 17.43
CA ASN A 170 -7.52 -11.81 17.14
C ASN A 170 -8.74 -12.03 16.23
N GLU A 171 -8.89 -13.20 15.61
CA GLU A 171 -10.05 -13.51 14.78
C GLU A 171 -11.31 -13.50 15.67
N ASP A 172 -12.34 -12.81 15.18
CA ASP A 172 -13.62 -12.72 15.88
C ASP A 172 -14.30 -14.10 15.82
N GLY A 173 -13.98 -14.95 16.80
CA GLY A 173 -14.63 -16.24 16.99
C GLY A 173 -16.12 -16.12 17.31
N SER A 174 -16.78 -17.26 17.52
CA SER A 174 -18.19 -17.27 17.95
C SER A 174 -18.39 -16.43 19.21
N PHE A 175 -19.52 -15.73 19.27
CA PHE A 175 -19.91 -14.98 20.46
C PHE A 175 -19.98 -15.93 21.66
N SER A 176 -19.17 -15.65 22.69
CA SER A 176 -19.14 -16.39 23.95
C SER A 176 -19.96 -15.63 25.01
N ASN A 177 -19.40 -14.54 25.54
CA ASN A 177 -20.02 -13.73 26.59
C ASN A 177 -19.98 -12.23 26.22
N TYR A 178 -20.93 -11.45 26.76
CA TYR A 178 -20.95 -10.00 26.57
C TYR A 178 -19.71 -9.32 27.13
N GLN A 179 -19.18 -9.82 28.26
CA GLN A 179 -17.99 -9.25 28.90
C GLN A 179 -16.72 -9.47 28.06
N ASP A 180 -16.53 -10.67 27.52
CA ASP A 180 -15.41 -10.97 26.62
C ASP A 180 -15.48 -10.09 25.36
N HIS A 181 -16.66 -9.99 24.74
CA HIS A 181 -16.86 -9.11 23.58
C HIS A 181 -16.60 -7.63 23.90
N ALA A 182 -17.00 -7.15 25.09
CA ALA A 182 -16.71 -5.79 25.55
C ALA A 182 -15.20 -5.56 25.74
N TRP A 183 -14.50 -6.51 26.38
CA TRP A 183 -13.05 -6.47 26.59
C TRP A 183 -12.29 -6.49 25.26
N ARG A 184 -12.66 -7.35 24.30
CA ARG A 184 -12.08 -7.36 22.95
C ARG A 184 -12.28 -6.03 22.23
N ARG A 185 -13.48 -5.46 22.28
CA ARG A 185 -13.76 -4.15 21.69
C ARG A 185 -12.94 -3.05 22.35
N TYR A 186 -12.75 -3.09 23.66
CA TYR A 186 -11.90 -2.16 24.40
C TYR A 186 -10.43 -2.27 23.93
N ASN A 187 -9.87 -3.48 23.86
CA ASN A 187 -8.50 -3.69 23.39
C ASN A 187 -8.30 -3.25 21.93
N LYS A 188 -9.28 -3.53 21.05
CA LYS A 188 -9.26 -3.04 19.67
C LYS A 188 -9.27 -1.52 19.61
N ASN A 189 -10.06 -0.88 20.48
CA ASN A 189 -10.10 0.56 20.61
C ASN A 189 -8.75 1.12 21.05
N LEU A 190 -8.11 0.54 22.07
CA LEU A 190 -6.77 0.94 22.54
C LEU A 190 -5.72 0.86 21.43
N ARG A 191 -5.71 -0.24 20.67
CA ARG A 191 -4.80 -0.42 19.53
C ARG A 191 -5.02 0.61 18.41
N THR A 192 -6.25 1.06 18.22
CA THR A 192 -6.63 1.97 17.12
C THR A 192 -6.45 3.44 17.49
N THR A 193 -6.61 3.79 18.76
CA THR A 193 -6.48 5.17 19.24
C THR A 193 -5.01 5.54 19.41
N LYS A 194 -4.51 6.42 18.55
CA LYS A 194 -3.16 6.99 18.68
C LYS A 194 -3.19 8.16 19.68
N PRO A 195 -2.30 8.19 20.69
CA PRO A 195 -2.19 9.32 21.61
C PRO A 195 -1.51 10.51 20.92
N ASP A 196 -1.92 11.73 21.29
CA ASP A 196 -1.24 12.95 20.88
C ASP A 196 -0.16 13.30 21.92
N LEU A 197 1.09 12.92 21.60
CA LEU A 197 2.24 13.10 22.50
C LEU A 197 2.61 14.57 22.67
N ILE A 198 2.40 15.41 21.66
CA ILE A 198 2.76 16.83 21.70
C ILE A 198 1.84 17.56 22.66
N ALA A 199 0.52 17.38 22.53
CA ALA A 199 -0.45 17.99 23.45
C ALA A 199 -0.23 17.52 24.90
N TYR A 200 0.06 16.24 25.10
CA TYR A 200 0.39 15.68 26.40
C TYR A 200 1.66 16.30 27.00
N ASN A 201 2.74 16.41 26.20
CA ASN A 201 3.99 17.01 26.66
C ASN A 201 3.83 18.49 27.03
N LYS A 202 3.06 19.28 26.26
CA LYS A 202 2.73 20.69 26.61
C LYS A 202 2.00 20.78 27.96
N GLN A 203 1.02 19.92 28.18
CA GLN A 203 0.31 19.86 29.46
C GLN A 203 1.26 19.48 30.60
N LYS A 204 2.15 18.50 30.35
CA LYS A 204 3.17 18.06 31.31
C LYS A 204 4.18 19.16 31.66
N GLU A 205 4.65 19.92 30.68
CA GLU A 205 5.52 21.09 30.91
C GLU A 205 4.85 22.10 31.85
N SER A 206 3.59 22.45 31.55
CA SER A 206 2.85 23.43 32.32
C SER A 206 2.57 22.99 33.76
N ALA A 207 2.25 21.71 33.95
CA ALA A 207 2.00 21.11 35.24
C ALA A 207 3.27 21.05 36.11
N LEU A 208 4.39 20.68 35.51
CA LEU A 208 5.66 20.60 36.22
C LEU A 208 6.36 21.96 36.37
N GLY A 209 5.82 23.03 35.76
CA GLY A 209 6.40 24.36 35.80
C GLY A 209 7.69 24.50 35.00
N LEU A 210 7.94 23.62 34.03
CA LEU A 210 9.10 23.71 33.15
C LEU A 210 8.85 24.78 32.08
N ALA A 211 9.95 25.36 31.56
CA ALA A 211 9.87 26.36 30.50
C ALA A 211 9.23 25.76 29.22
N PRO A 212 8.36 26.50 28.52
CA PRO A 212 7.70 25.98 27.33
C PRO A 212 8.72 25.58 26.26
N GLY A 213 8.58 24.38 25.71
CA GLY A 213 9.47 23.84 24.67
C GLY A 213 10.64 22.98 25.17
N THR A 214 10.62 22.55 26.43
CA THR A 214 11.65 21.63 26.99
C THR A 214 11.43 20.14 26.66
N LEU A 215 10.18 19.70 26.51
CA LEU A 215 9.73 18.35 26.17
C LEU A 215 9.11 18.32 24.76
N VAL A 216 8.70 19.47 24.24
CA VAL A 216 8.20 19.64 22.88
C VAL A 216 9.29 20.26 22.02
N PRO A 217 9.78 19.58 20.97
CA PRO A 217 10.80 20.13 20.10
C PRO A 217 10.33 21.43 19.45
N ALA A 218 11.22 22.43 19.40
CA ALA A 218 10.99 23.75 18.82
C ALA A 218 10.74 23.63 17.30
N GLY A 219 9.47 23.39 16.93
CA GLY A 219 9.06 23.10 15.55
C GLY A 219 7.75 22.29 15.47
N ALA A 220 7.41 21.56 16.52
CA ALA A 220 6.16 20.83 16.63
C ALA A 220 4.98 21.77 16.94
N THR A 221 4.42 22.38 15.90
CA THR A 221 3.28 23.30 15.98
C THR A 221 1.95 22.57 15.75
N ASN A 222 1.43 21.93 16.80
CA ASN A 222 0.00 21.65 16.82
C ASN A 222 -0.74 22.96 17.13
N ASP A 223 -1.37 23.53 16.10
CA ASP A 223 -2.27 24.68 16.15
C ASP A 223 -3.60 24.29 16.80
N SER A 224 -3.53 23.99 18.09
CA SER A 224 -4.68 23.72 18.95
C SER A 224 -4.29 24.09 20.37
N LEU A 225 -4.10 25.39 20.58
CA LEU A 225 -3.81 25.96 21.89
C LEU A 225 -4.95 26.91 22.31
N ALA A 226 -5.96 26.34 22.95
CA ALA A 226 -6.70 27.08 23.97
C ALA A 226 -6.05 26.72 25.32
N ALA A 227 -5.28 27.65 25.85
CA ALA A 227 -4.77 27.61 27.21
C ALA A 227 -5.95 27.67 28.20
N ALA A 228 -6.48 26.52 28.58
CA ALA A 228 -7.33 26.41 29.77
C ALA A 228 -6.42 26.20 30.98
N GLY A 229 -5.66 27.24 31.32
CA GLY A 229 -5.07 27.35 32.65
C GLY A 229 -6.19 27.55 33.66
N SER A 230 -6.67 26.47 34.27
CA SER A 230 -7.50 26.53 35.45
C SER A 230 -6.72 25.95 36.62
N SER A 231 -5.69 26.67 37.07
CA SER A 231 -5.15 26.51 38.42
C SER A 231 -6.20 27.04 39.42
N LYS A 232 -7.25 26.26 39.59
CA LYS A 232 -8.30 26.47 40.59
C LYS A 232 -8.50 25.25 41.48
N SER A 233 -7.52 24.35 41.49
CA SER A 233 -7.36 23.36 42.56
C SER A 233 -6.16 23.80 43.40
N GLY A 234 -6.26 23.76 44.73
CA GLY A 234 -5.16 24.12 45.64
C GLY A 234 -4.01 23.10 45.65
N LEU A 235 -3.84 22.36 44.55
CA LEU A 235 -2.83 21.32 44.35
C LEU A 235 -1.62 21.90 43.62
N SER A 236 -0.44 21.31 43.85
CA SER A 236 0.72 21.61 43.02
C SER A 236 0.46 21.14 41.58
N GLY A 237 1.01 21.81 40.56
CA GLY A 237 0.76 21.43 39.17
C GLY A 237 1.19 19.99 38.86
N ALA A 238 2.25 19.49 39.50
CA ALA A 238 2.70 18.11 39.38
C ALA A 238 1.67 17.11 39.95
N GLU A 239 1.04 17.46 41.08
CA GLU A 239 0.02 16.64 41.73
C GLU A 239 -1.32 16.70 40.99
N ASP A 240 -1.59 17.81 40.31
CA ASP A 240 -2.75 17.93 39.42
C ASP A 240 -2.61 17.09 38.14
N LEU A 241 -1.38 16.87 37.66
CA LEU A 241 -1.08 15.99 36.52
C LEU A 241 -1.09 14.51 36.89
N TYR A 242 -0.53 14.15 38.04
CA TYR A 242 -0.44 12.78 38.53
C TYR A 242 -1.43 12.53 39.67
N ARG A 243 -2.72 12.76 39.41
CA ARG A 243 -3.79 12.53 40.39
C ARG A 243 -3.84 11.07 40.81
N ASN A 244 -3.86 10.84 42.12
CA ASN A 244 -4.04 9.53 42.72
C ASN A 244 -5.51 9.32 43.14
N SER A 245 -5.84 8.13 43.68
CA SER A 245 -7.19 7.81 44.15
C SER A 245 -7.70 8.71 45.30
N GLU A 246 -6.80 9.41 46.00
CA GLU A 246 -7.10 10.26 47.15
C GLU A 246 -7.30 11.74 46.76
N THR A 247 -7.00 12.09 45.51
CA THR A 247 -7.15 13.45 44.99
C THR A 247 -8.64 13.75 44.76
N MET A 248 -9.23 14.59 45.63
CA MET A 248 -10.67 14.93 45.59
C MET A 248 -11.07 15.91 44.47
N SER A 249 -10.10 16.49 43.74
CA SER A 249 -10.39 17.42 42.65
C SER A 249 -10.90 16.65 41.43
N TYR A 250 -12.20 16.78 41.14
CA TYR A 250 -12.90 16.17 40.00
C TYR A 250 -13.83 17.18 39.34
N GLY A 251 -13.87 17.19 38.00
CA GLY A 251 -14.78 18.02 37.21
C GLY A 251 -14.22 19.35 36.70
N ASP A 252 -12.95 19.67 36.97
CA ASP A 252 -12.32 20.91 36.50
C ASP A 252 -11.86 20.86 35.04
N HIS A 253 -11.69 19.66 34.47
CA HIS A 253 -11.20 19.48 33.11
C HIS A 253 -12.28 19.80 32.06
N LYS A 254 -12.02 20.84 31.28
CA LYS A 254 -12.82 21.22 30.11
C LYS A 254 -12.03 20.87 28.85
N PRO A 255 -12.32 19.74 28.18
CA PRO A 255 -11.63 19.36 26.95
C PRO A 255 -11.85 20.40 25.86
N SER A 256 -10.90 20.53 24.93
CA SER A 256 -11.09 21.35 23.73
C SER A 256 -12.15 20.75 22.81
N ASP A 257 -12.84 21.61 22.05
CA ASP A 257 -13.86 21.18 21.09
C ASP A 257 -13.31 20.17 20.07
N ASP A 258 -12.07 20.34 19.60
CA ASP A 258 -11.41 19.37 18.71
C ASP A 258 -11.25 17.98 19.36
N ALA A 259 -10.91 17.91 20.65
CA ALA A 259 -10.81 16.63 21.35
C ALA A 259 -12.18 15.95 21.46
N VAL A 260 -13.24 16.73 21.67
CA VAL A 260 -14.62 16.27 21.69
C VAL A 260 -15.04 15.75 20.30
N ASP A 261 -14.74 16.51 19.24
CA ASP A 261 -15.04 16.14 17.86
C ASP A 261 -14.34 14.86 17.42
N ARG A 262 -13.09 14.64 17.83
CA ARG A 262 -12.36 13.38 17.60
C ARG A 262 -13.09 12.18 18.22
N VAL A 263 -13.60 12.32 19.44
CA VAL A 263 -14.37 11.27 20.12
C VAL A 263 -15.70 11.03 19.42
N MET A 264 -16.45 12.09 19.10
CA MET A 264 -17.73 12.00 18.40
C MET A 264 -17.58 11.35 17.03
N SER A 265 -16.57 11.76 16.27
CA SER A 265 -16.24 11.19 14.96
C SER A 265 -15.96 9.69 15.06
N LYS A 266 -15.20 9.26 16.07
CA LYS A 266 -14.96 7.83 16.33
C LYS A 266 -16.24 7.08 16.68
N ILE A 267 -17.08 7.62 17.57
CA ILE A 267 -18.35 7.00 17.95
C ILE A 267 -19.27 6.83 16.74
N ASN A 268 -19.38 7.87 15.90
CA ASN A 268 -20.18 7.81 14.67
C ASN A 268 -19.63 6.77 13.69
N LYS A 269 -18.31 6.66 13.55
CA LYS A 269 -17.66 5.61 12.74
C LYS A 269 -17.97 4.20 13.28
N ASP A 270 -17.93 4.00 14.59
CA ASP A 270 -18.29 2.73 15.23
C ASP A 270 -19.76 2.35 14.98
N VAL A 271 -20.68 3.32 15.10
CA VAL A 271 -22.11 3.11 14.88
C VAL A 271 -22.40 2.78 13.41
N THR A 272 -21.79 3.49 12.47
CA THR A 272 -21.97 3.24 11.03
C THR A 272 -21.41 1.89 10.61
N ASN A 273 -20.23 1.50 11.11
CA ASN A 273 -19.65 0.18 10.84
C ASN A 273 -20.53 -0.96 11.38
N ARG A 274 -21.16 -0.79 12.55
CA ARG A 274 -22.15 -1.75 13.06
C ARG A 274 -23.37 -1.88 12.14
N ARG A 275 -23.84 -0.78 11.55
CA ARG A 275 -25.00 -0.76 10.64
C ARG A 275 -24.71 -1.40 9.27
N ARG A 276 -23.47 -1.29 8.78
CA ARG A 276 -23.04 -1.86 7.49
C ARG A 276 -22.98 -3.38 7.47
N LYS A 277 -22.85 -4.05 8.62
CA LYS A 277 -22.89 -5.53 8.73
C LYS A 277 -24.31 -6.11 8.62
N LYS A 278 -25.20 -5.42 7.92
CA LYS A 278 -26.52 -5.94 7.58
C LYS A 278 -26.35 -6.59 6.22
N ASP A 279 -26.46 -7.93 6.18
CA ASP A 279 -26.34 -8.73 4.95
C ASP A 279 -26.99 -7.99 3.79
N SER A 280 -26.21 -7.75 2.74
CA SER A 280 -26.76 -7.50 1.42
C SER A 280 -27.69 -8.66 1.12
N ASP A 281 -28.93 -8.36 0.76
CA ASP A 281 -29.84 -9.40 0.36
C ASP A 281 -29.37 -9.92 -1.00
N ASP A 282 -28.63 -11.02 -0.99
CA ASP A 282 -28.23 -11.71 -2.22
C ASP A 282 -29.50 -12.19 -2.92
N GLU A 283 -29.85 -11.50 -4.01
CA GLU A 283 -31.07 -11.73 -4.81
C GLU A 283 -30.88 -12.88 -5.81
N SER A 284 -29.73 -13.56 -5.76
CA SER A 284 -29.32 -14.63 -6.68
C SER A 284 -29.83 -16.02 -6.28
N GLY A 285 -30.68 -16.13 -5.26
CA GLY A 285 -31.25 -17.40 -4.80
C GLY A 285 -32.78 -17.42 -4.91
N ASP A 286 -33.35 -18.62 -4.94
CA ASP A 286 -34.79 -18.82 -4.99
C ASP A 286 -35.49 -18.11 -3.81
N VAL A 287 -36.51 -17.32 -4.13
CA VAL A 287 -37.24 -16.52 -3.15
C VAL A 287 -38.20 -17.43 -2.38
N THR A 288 -37.76 -17.90 -1.21
CA THR A 288 -38.56 -18.76 -0.32
C THR A 288 -39.54 -18.02 0.60
N TYR A 289 -39.67 -16.70 0.47
CA TYR A 289 -40.42 -15.87 1.41
C TYR A 289 -41.34 -14.87 0.71
N ILE A 290 -42.51 -14.61 1.31
CA ILE A 290 -43.48 -13.63 0.81
C ILE A 290 -43.31 -12.26 1.50
N ASN A 291 -42.92 -12.25 2.79
CA ASN A 291 -42.75 -11.04 3.56
C ASN A 291 -41.38 -11.00 4.29
N LYS A 292 -40.96 -9.81 4.74
CA LYS A 292 -39.65 -9.64 5.41
C LYS A 292 -39.53 -10.40 6.73
N ARG A 293 -40.62 -10.58 7.47
CA ARG A 293 -40.62 -11.36 8.72
C ARG A 293 -40.44 -12.85 8.44
N ASN A 294 -41.07 -13.36 7.39
CA ASN A 294 -40.96 -14.70 6.85
C ASN A 294 -39.52 -14.93 6.36
N LYS A 295 -38.89 -13.97 5.67
CA LYS A 295 -37.46 -14.04 5.32
C LYS A 295 -36.58 -14.30 6.55
N VAL A 296 -36.77 -13.52 7.62
CA VAL A 296 -35.98 -13.67 8.86
C VAL A 296 -36.27 -15.01 9.53
N PHE A 297 -37.53 -15.46 9.49
CA PHE A 297 -37.94 -16.76 10.01
C PHE A 297 -37.31 -17.91 9.22
N ASN A 298 -37.42 -17.91 7.89
CA ASN A 298 -36.77 -18.91 7.02
C ASN A 298 -35.25 -18.89 7.18
N LYS A 299 -34.60 -17.71 7.30
CA LYS A 299 -33.18 -17.62 7.65
C LYS A 299 -32.87 -18.20 9.03
N LYS A 300 -33.79 -18.15 9.99
CA LYS A 300 -33.64 -18.80 11.30
C LYS A 300 -33.78 -20.31 11.17
N VAL A 301 -34.84 -20.79 10.51
CA VAL A 301 -35.07 -22.23 10.24
C VAL A 301 -33.86 -22.82 9.51
N ALA A 302 -33.36 -22.14 8.48
CA ALA A 302 -32.22 -22.58 7.70
C ALA A 302 -30.97 -22.79 8.57
N ARG A 303 -30.66 -21.86 9.47
CA ARG A 303 -29.51 -21.99 10.38
C ARG A 303 -29.56 -23.23 11.28
N TYR A 304 -30.75 -23.68 11.68
CA TYR A 304 -30.89 -24.85 12.58
C TYR A 304 -31.12 -26.16 11.83
N PHE A 305 -31.92 -26.14 10.76
CA PHE A 305 -32.45 -27.35 10.14
C PHE A 305 -31.80 -27.69 8.80
N ASP A 306 -31.10 -26.77 8.14
CA ASP A 306 -30.44 -27.07 6.85
C ASP A 306 -29.41 -28.17 6.99
N LYS A 307 -28.76 -28.30 8.15
CA LYS A 307 -27.82 -29.40 8.42
C LYS A 307 -28.48 -30.78 8.29
N TYR A 308 -29.76 -30.89 8.66
CA TYR A 308 -30.50 -32.16 8.74
C TYR A 308 -31.44 -32.39 7.54
N THR A 309 -31.76 -31.34 6.78
CA THR A 309 -32.73 -31.39 5.66
C THR A 309 -32.08 -31.30 4.29
N LYS A 310 -30.75 -31.47 4.21
CA LYS A 310 -29.99 -31.41 2.95
C LYS A 310 -30.51 -32.41 1.91
N ASP A 311 -30.74 -33.64 2.33
CA ASP A 311 -31.18 -34.71 1.42
C ASP A 311 -32.60 -34.46 0.91
N ILE A 312 -33.48 -33.96 1.78
CA ILE A 312 -34.85 -33.58 1.40
C ILE A 312 -34.82 -32.44 0.39
N ARG A 313 -33.96 -31.42 0.60
CA ARG A 313 -33.77 -30.31 -0.35
C ARG A 313 -33.24 -30.81 -1.70
N ALA A 314 -32.21 -31.66 -1.69
CA ALA A 314 -31.64 -32.23 -2.91
C ALA A 314 -32.67 -33.09 -3.67
N ASN A 315 -33.51 -33.85 -2.97
CA ASN A 315 -34.59 -34.63 -3.59
C ASN A 315 -35.68 -33.75 -4.20
N LEU A 316 -35.99 -32.60 -3.58
CA LEU A 316 -36.92 -31.61 -4.13
C LEU A 316 -36.34 -30.95 -5.39
N GLU A 317 -35.06 -30.59 -5.38
CA GLU A 317 -34.35 -30.01 -6.53
C GLU A 317 -34.17 -31.01 -7.67
N ARG A 318 -34.01 -32.30 -7.35
CA ARG A 318 -33.92 -33.39 -8.33
C ARG A 318 -35.28 -33.79 -8.93
N GLY A 319 -36.37 -33.26 -8.40
CA GLY A 319 -37.72 -33.72 -8.67
C GLY A 319 -38.01 -34.97 -7.86
N THR A 320 -39.17 -34.99 -7.18
CA THR A 320 -39.61 -36.01 -6.21
C THR A 320 -39.83 -37.39 -6.83
N ALA A 321 -38.76 -38.01 -7.34
CA ALA A 321 -38.69 -39.41 -7.71
C ALA A 321 -38.17 -40.17 -6.48
N LEU A 322 -39.08 -40.92 -5.84
CA LEU A 322 -38.77 -41.93 -4.83
C LEU A 322 -37.98 -43.08 -5.45
#